data_AF-A0A972NSQ4-F1
#
_entry.id   AF-A0A972NSQ4-F1
#
_cell.length_a   1.000
_cell.length_b   1.000
_cell.length_c   1.000
_cell.angle_alpha   90.00
_cell.angle_beta   90.00
_cell.angle_gamma   90.00
#
_symmetry.space_group_name_H-M   'P 1'
#
loop_
_entity.id
_entity.type
_entity.pdbx_description
1 polymer ?
#
loop_
_entity_poly.entity_id
_entity_poly.type
_entity_poly.pdbx_seq_one_letter_code
_entity_poly.pdbx_strand_id
1 'polypeptide(L)'
;MKERRPHPAINSWERYQRREARKEAWRYWSRTLWRVYRWLLLSMLSPAIMIAMGMAFDGEPGSKATVWIGGVVLAFVPCWGIWTFVPIWRDHVAMRLYFEDIADGACPDRGWQISRANGLKWYRKQGSPWWISAKRERPWAHPGDAIARLEGREPPLRQRPKW
;
A
#
# COMPACT_ATOMS: atom_id res chain seq x y z
N MET A 1 20.93 40.02 7.70
CA MET A 1 20.98 38.55 7.80
C MET A 1 20.91 37.95 6.41
N LYS A 2 21.95 37.24 5.97
CA LYS A 2 22.05 36.68 4.61
C LYS A 2 21.36 35.32 4.60
N GLU A 3 20.22 35.22 3.92
CA GLU A 3 19.44 33.99 3.76
C GLU A 3 20.31 32.91 3.09
N ARG A 4 20.73 31.90 3.88
CA ARG A 4 21.44 30.74 3.34
C ARG A 4 20.43 29.88 2.59
N ARG A 5 20.26 30.16 1.29
CA ARG A 5 19.54 29.25 0.38
C ARG A 5 20.17 27.86 0.48
N PRO A 6 19.39 26.79 0.71
CA PRO A 6 19.93 25.45 0.75
C PRO A 6 20.58 25.13 -0.59
N HIS A 7 21.78 24.54 -0.55
CA HIS A 7 22.57 24.23 -1.73
C HIS A 7 21.73 23.40 -2.72
N PRO A 8 21.72 23.71 -4.03
CA PRO A 8 20.88 23.03 -5.03
C PRO A 8 21.09 21.50 -5.07
N ALA A 9 22.25 21.03 -4.62
CA ALA A 9 22.57 19.61 -4.46
C ALA A 9 21.71 18.90 -3.40
N ILE A 10 21.32 19.58 -2.31
CA ILE A 10 20.51 18.96 -1.24
C ILE A 10 19.10 18.66 -1.76
N ASN A 11 18.51 19.61 -2.49
CA ASN A 11 17.19 19.44 -3.13
C ASN A 11 17.18 18.40 -4.27
N SER A 12 18.31 18.11 -4.92
CA SER A 12 18.38 17.04 -5.93
C SER A 12 18.54 15.67 -5.29
N TRP A 13 19.39 15.55 -4.26
CA TRP A 13 19.60 14.33 -3.49
C TRP A 13 18.34 13.87 -2.75
N GLU A 14 17.56 14.78 -2.18
CA GLU A 14 16.27 14.43 -1.58
C GLU A 14 15.23 13.96 -2.59
N ARG A 15 15.16 14.61 -3.76
CA ARG A 15 14.29 14.17 -4.85
C ARG A 15 14.73 12.83 -5.42
N TYR A 16 16.02 12.51 -5.32
CA TYR A 16 16.57 11.22 -5.69
C TYR A 16 16.22 10.15 -4.66
N GLN A 17 16.47 10.38 -3.37
CA GLN A 17 16.08 9.44 -2.31
C GLN A 17 14.56 9.17 -2.27
N ARG A 18 13.72 10.19 -2.43
CA ARG A 18 12.25 9.98 -2.54
C ARG A 18 11.86 9.20 -3.80
N ARG A 19 12.66 9.26 -4.87
CA ARG A 19 12.41 8.46 -6.08
C ARG A 19 12.88 7.02 -5.89
N GLU A 20 14.05 6.81 -5.30
CA GLU A 20 14.56 5.46 -5.06
C GLU A 20 13.79 4.71 -3.97
N ALA A 21 13.43 5.36 -2.84
CA ALA A 21 12.57 4.75 -1.84
C ALA A 21 11.19 4.36 -2.42
N ARG A 22 10.63 5.19 -3.31
CA ARG A 22 9.40 4.86 -4.06
C ARG A 22 9.62 3.68 -5.01
N LYS A 23 10.75 3.62 -5.72
CA LYS A 23 11.07 2.51 -6.63
C LYS A 23 11.34 1.20 -5.89
N GLU A 24 12.00 1.23 -4.74
CA GLU A 24 12.27 0.03 -3.94
C GLU A 24 10.99 -0.52 -3.31
N ALA A 25 10.17 0.36 -2.73
CA ALA A 25 8.84 0.00 -2.27
C ALA A 25 8.00 -0.56 -3.44
N TRP A 26 8.03 0.08 -4.60
CA TRP A 26 7.32 -0.39 -5.79
C TRP A 26 7.86 -1.73 -6.33
N ARG A 27 9.18 -1.96 -6.33
CA ARG A 27 9.81 -3.23 -6.75
C ARG A 27 9.56 -4.37 -5.78
N TYR A 28 9.49 -4.09 -4.49
CA TYR A 28 9.09 -5.07 -3.48
C TYR A 28 7.61 -5.43 -3.68
N TRP A 29 6.75 -4.43 -3.86
CA TRP A 29 5.32 -4.61 -4.04
C TRP A 29 4.94 -5.26 -5.35
N SER A 30 5.56 -4.90 -6.46
CA SER A 30 5.31 -5.52 -7.75
C SER A 30 5.65 -7.01 -7.69
N ARG A 31 6.72 -7.40 -7.00
CA ARG A 31 7.06 -8.81 -6.77
C ARG A 31 6.03 -9.53 -5.89
N THR A 32 5.58 -8.92 -4.81
CA THR A 32 4.58 -9.53 -3.92
C THR A 32 3.21 -9.64 -4.60
N LEU A 33 2.76 -8.57 -5.27
CA LEU A 33 1.55 -8.57 -6.11
C LEU A 33 1.63 -9.62 -7.21
N TRP A 34 2.77 -9.70 -7.91
CA TRP A 34 2.95 -10.66 -8.99
C TRP A 34 3.01 -12.11 -8.46
N ARG A 35 3.59 -12.35 -7.28
CA ARG A 35 3.52 -13.67 -6.62
C ARG A 35 2.09 -14.07 -6.28
N VAL A 36 1.32 -13.17 -5.67
CA VAL A 36 -0.09 -13.44 -5.30
C VAL A 36 -0.95 -13.60 -6.55
N TYR A 37 -0.79 -12.73 -7.54
CA TYR A 37 -1.48 -12.81 -8.83
C TYR A 37 -1.14 -14.09 -9.57
N ARG A 38 0.14 -14.49 -9.60
CA ARG A 38 0.58 -15.76 -10.21
C ARG A 38 -0.03 -16.95 -9.49
N TRP A 39 -0.08 -16.93 -8.15
CA TRP A 39 -0.73 -17.98 -7.38
C TRP A 39 -2.23 -18.06 -7.68
N LEU A 40 -2.92 -16.92 -7.76
CA LEU A 40 -4.32 -16.83 -8.18
C LEU A 40 -4.55 -17.37 -9.58
N LEU A 41 -3.68 -17.03 -10.54
CA LEU A 41 -3.74 -17.56 -11.90
C LEU A 41 -3.56 -19.08 -11.93
N LEU A 42 -2.57 -19.60 -11.20
CA LEU A 42 -2.31 -21.04 -11.10
C LEU A 42 -3.47 -21.79 -10.43
N SER A 43 -4.06 -21.21 -9.39
CA SER A 43 -5.24 -21.79 -8.71
C SER A 43 -6.53 -21.67 -9.53
N MET A 44 -6.60 -20.76 -10.52
CA MET A 44 -7.69 -20.71 -11.50
C MET A 44 -7.49 -21.67 -12.67
N LEU A 45 -6.24 -21.95 -13.04
CA LEU A 45 -5.89 -22.88 -14.14
C LEU A 45 -6.31 -24.32 -13.83
N SER A 46 -6.15 -24.77 -12.58
CA SER A 46 -6.54 -26.13 -12.17
C SER A 46 -8.04 -26.45 -12.34
N PRO A 47 -8.98 -25.66 -11.80
CA PRO A 47 -10.41 -25.91 -12.00
C PRO A 47 -10.84 -25.69 -13.46
N ALA A 48 -10.22 -24.77 -14.20
CA ALA A 48 -10.48 -24.60 -15.63
C ALA A 48 -10.08 -25.85 -16.45
N ILE A 49 -8.93 -26.47 -16.14
CA ILE A 49 -8.50 -27.73 -16.75
C ILE A 49 -9.45 -28.87 -16.36
N MET A 50 -9.89 -28.95 -15.10
CA MET A 50 -10.87 -29.96 -14.68
C MET A 50 -12.22 -29.84 -15.40
N ILE A 51 -12.72 -28.62 -15.60
CA ILE A 51 -13.95 -28.36 -16.37
C ILE A 51 -13.74 -28.76 -17.84
N ALA A 52 -12.60 -28.38 -18.45
CA ALA A 52 -12.28 -28.73 -19.83
C ALA A 52 -12.14 -30.24 -20.04
N MET A 53 -11.48 -30.95 -19.10
CA MET A 53 -11.38 -32.40 -19.11
C MET A 53 -12.74 -33.07 -18.92
N GLY A 54 -13.57 -32.58 -18.00
CA GLY A 54 -14.95 -33.07 -17.83
C GLY A 54 -15.82 -32.86 -19.07
N MET A 55 -15.59 -31.79 -19.84
CA MET A 55 -16.26 -31.58 -21.13
C MET A 55 -15.70 -32.44 -22.27
N ALA A 56 -14.42 -32.85 -22.20
CA ALA A 56 -13.73 -33.57 -23.27
C ALA A 56 -13.76 -35.10 -23.12
N PHE A 57 -13.92 -35.64 -21.91
CA PHE A 57 -13.74 -37.07 -21.62
C PHE A 57 -15.02 -37.85 -21.25
N ASP A 58 -16.22 -37.25 -21.26
CA ASP A 58 -17.43 -38.04 -21.04
C ASP A 58 -18.12 -38.46 -22.35
N GLY A 59 -18.36 -39.77 -22.49
CA GLY A 59 -19.34 -40.37 -23.40
C GLY A 59 -20.80 -40.24 -22.92
N GLU A 60 -21.05 -39.56 -21.80
CA GLU A 60 -22.36 -39.08 -21.36
C GLU A 60 -22.25 -37.59 -21.00
N PRO A 61 -23.06 -36.70 -21.58
CA PRO A 61 -22.85 -35.26 -21.46
C PRO A 61 -22.87 -34.80 -20.00
N GLY A 62 -21.69 -34.50 -19.45
CA GLY A 62 -21.47 -33.71 -18.24
C GLY A 62 -22.28 -34.17 -17.04
N SER A 63 -21.70 -35.01 -16.18
CA SER A 63 -22.18 -35.14 -14.81
C SER A 63 -22.28 -33.72 -14.23
N LYS A 64 -23.51 -33.25 -14.00
CA LYS A 64 -23.79 -31.90 -13.49
C LYS A 64 -22.93 -31.57 -12.28
N ALA A 65 -22.53 -32.58 -11.50
CA ALA A 65 -21.62 -32.48 -10.38
C ALA A 65 -20.22 -31.95 -10.75
N THR A 66 -19.59 -32.41 -11.84
CA THR A 66 -18.24 -31.97 -12.23
C THR A 66 -18.21 -30.49 -12.63
N VAL A 67 -19.21 -30.06 -13.42
CA VAL A 67 -19.36 -28.65 -13.81
C VAL A 67 -19.70 -27.78 -12.59
N TRP A 68 -20.56 -28.27 -11.69
CA TRP A 68 -20.88 -27.56 -10.44
C TRP A 68 -19.66 -27.43 -9.51
N ILE A 69 -18.94 -28.51 -9.26
CA ILE A 69 -17.75 -28.52 -8.39
C ILE A 69 -16.67 -27.61 -8.99
N GLY A 70 -16.40 -27.74 -10.29
CA GLY A 70 -15.46 -26.88 -11.00
C GLY A 70 -15.86 -25.40 -10.90
N GLY A 71 -17.13 -25.07 -11.14
CA GLY A 71 -17.64 -23.71 -11.03
C GLY A 71 -17.55 -23.14 -9.61
N VAL A 72 -17.87 -23.93 -8.59
CA VAL A 72 -17.77 -23.51 -7.18
C VAL A 72 -16.32 -23.22 -6.79
N VAL A 73 -15.37 -24.08 -7.16
CA VAL A 73 -13.95 -23.86 -6.88
C VAL A 73 -13.44 -22.62 -7.63
N LEU A 74 -13.90 -22.43 -8.88
CA LEU A 74 -13.52 -21.30 -9.71
C LEU A 74 -14.08 -19.96 -9.20
N ALA A 75 -15.22 -19.96 -8.51
CA ALA A 75 -15.75 -18.78 -7.83
C ALA A 75 -15.13 -18.55 -6.43
N PHE A 76 -14.83 -19.62 -5.70
CA PHE A 76 -14.32 -19.58 -4.33
C PHE A 76 -12.91 -18.99 -4.24
N VAL A 77 -12.00 -19.43 -5.12
CA VAL A 77 -10.59 -19.01 -5.12
C VAL A 77 -10.40 -17.48 -5.29
N PRO A 78 -11.04 -16.79 -6.26
CA PRO A 78 -10.92 -15.34 -6.37
C PRO A 78 -11.60 -14.62 -5.19
N CYS A 79 -12.73 -15.11 -4.70
CA CYS A 79 -13.38 -14.55 -3.51
C CYS A 79 -12.47 -14.63 -2.28
N TRP A 80 -11.81 -15.76 -2.06
CA TRP A 80 -10.83 -15.95 -0.99
C TRP A 80 -9.62 -15.04 -1.16
N GLY A 81 -9.10 -14.93 -2.38
CA GLY A 81 -7.98 -14.05 -2.71
C GLY A 81 -8.31 -12.58 -2.41
N ILE A 82 -9.48 -12.11 -2.84
CA ILE A 82 -9.98 -10.75 -2.55
C ILE A 82 -10.14 -10.56 -1.04
N TRP A 83 -10.80 -11.51 -0.36
CA TRP A 83 -11.04 -11.45 1.08
C TRP A 83 -9.75 -11.32 1.90
N THR A 84 -8.70 -12.03 1.47
CA THR A 84 -7.40 -12.01 2.17
C THR A 84 -6.57 -10.78 1.81
N PHE A 85 -6.62 -10.34 0.55
CA PHE A 85 -5.76 -9.28 0.04
C PHE A 85 -6.26 -7.89 0.43
N VAL A 86 -7.58 -7.67 0.42
CA VAL A 86 -8.20 -6.37 0.72
C VAL A 86 -7.78 -5.84 2.09
N PRO A 87 -7.81 -6.61 3.20
CA PRO A 87 -7.35 -6.15 4.52
C PRO A 87 -5.85 -5.83 4.55
N ILE A 88 -5.01 -6.67 3.95
CA ILE A 88 -3.55 -6.47 3.92
C ILE A 88 -3.21 -5.19 3.18
N TRP A 89 -3.83 -5.00 2.00
CA TRP A 89 -3.68 -3.78 1.22
C TRP A 89 -4.14 -2.55 2.00
N ARG A 90 -5.31 -2.61 2.65
CA ARG A 90 -5.84 -1.51 3.49
C ARG A 90 -4.87 -1.10 4.57
N ASP A 91 -4.37 -2.06 5.33
CA ASP A 91 -3.48 -1.80 6.45
C ASP A 91 -2.16 -1.20 5.97
N HIS A 92 -1.67 -1.65 4.82
CA HIS A 92 -0.48 -1.08 4.23
C HIS A 92 -0.68 0.36 3.76
N VAL A 93 -1.78 0.64 3.05
CA VAL A 93 -2.12 2.00 2.61
C VAL A 93 -2.29 2.93 3.81
N ALA A 94 -3.00 2.48 4.84
CA ALA A 94 -3.17 3.24 6.08
C ALA A 94 -1.81 3.54 6.74
N MET A 95 -0.93 2.54 6.86
CA MET A 95 0.38 2.74 7.47
C MET A 95 1.26 3.67 6.65
N ARG A 96 1.26 3.54 5.31
CA ARG A 96 2.03 4.41 4.43
C ARG A 96 1.58 5.86 4.56
N LEU A 97 0.27 6.11 4.47
CA LEU A 97 -0.24 7.46 4.56
C LEU A 97 -0.07 8.04 5.98
N TYR A 98 -0.05 7.20 7.02
CA TYR A 98 0.27 7.58 8.40
C TYR A 98 1.72 8.04 8.55
N PHE A 99 2.69 7.33 7.96
CA PHE A 99 4.08 7.81 7.92
C PHE A 99 4.21 9.15 7.19
N GLU A 100 3.51 9.31 6.07
CA GLU A 100 3.48 10.57 5.34
C GLU A 100 2.85 11.70 6.19
N ASP A 101 1.79 11.43 6.95
CA ASP A 101 1.18 12.41 7.86
C ASP A 101 2.08 12.81 9.04
N ILE A 102 2.85 11.88 9.60
CA ILE A 102 3.84 12.18 10.64
C ILE A 102 4.97 13.04 10.07
N ALA A 103 5.48 12.68 8.89
CA ALA A 103 6.51 13.44 8.20
C ALA A 103 6.04 14.87 7.91
N ASP A 104 4.81 15.01 7.39
CA ASP A 104 4.19 16.29 7.06
C ASP A 104 3.79 17.10 8.33
N GLY A 105 3.77 16.45 9.51
CA GLY A 105 3.39 17.07 10.79
C GLY A 105 1.87 17.24 10.97
N ALA A 106 1.07 16.57 10.14
CA ALA A 106 -0.38 16.50 10.28
C ALA A 106 -0.80 15.55 11.42
N CYS A 107 -0.03 14.47 11.63
CA CYS A 107 -0.20 13.58 12.76
C CYS A 107 0.73 13.98 13.91
N PRO A 108 0.23 14.03 15.17
CA PRO A 108 1.05 14.39 16.32
C PRO A 108 1.99 13.26 16.78
N ASP A 109 1.75 12.01 16.34
CA ASP A 109 2.51 10.83 16.76
C ASP A 109 3.97 10.88 16.27
N ARG A 110 4.92 10.37 17.06
CA ARG A 110 6.36 10.45 16.76
C ARG A 110 7.13 9.21 17.19
N GLY A 111 8.22 8.90 16.49
CA GLY A 111 9.20 7.88 16.89
C GLY A 111 8.59 6.58 17.40
N TRP A 112 8.75 6.31 18.70
CA TRP A 112 8.24 5.10 19.37
C TRP A 112 6.72 4.94 19.35
N GLN A 113 5.96 6.02 19.11
CA GLN A 113 4.50 5.99 18.96
C GLN A 113 4.06 5.50 17.58
N ILE A 114 4.99 5.36 16.64
CA ILE A 114 4.75 4.80 15.31
C ILE A 114 4.45 3.30 15.48
N SER A 115 3.18 2.97 15.46
CA SER A 115 2.71 1.59 15.53
C SER A 115 1.58 1.38 14.53
N ARG A 116 1.39 0.13 14.10
CA ARG A 116 0.27 -0.26 13.25
C ARG A 116 -1.08 0.07 13.89
N ALA A 117 -1.19 -0.09 15.20
CA ALA A 117 -2.42 0.21 15.95
C ALA A 117 -2.75 1.71 15.90
N ASN A 118 -1.76 2.58 16.12
CA ASN A 118 -1.95 4.03 16.05
C ASN A 118 -2.23 4.50 14.63
N GLY A 119 -1.54 3.94 13.62
CA GLY A 119 -1.83 4.22 12.22
C GLY A 119 -3.27 3.88 11.83
N LEU A 120 -3.77 2.71 12.21
CA LEU A 120 -5.18 2.35 11.96
C LEU A 120 -6.17 3.26 12.72
N LYS A 121 -5.85 3.62 13.96
CA LYS A 121 -6.67 4.52 14.78
C LYS A 121 -6.74 5.91 14.17
N TRP A 122 -5.61 6.44 13.70
CA TRP A 122 -5.51 7.72 13.01
C TRP A 122 -6.35 7.74 11.73
N TYR A 123 -6.20 6.71 10.89
CA TYR A 123 -6.97 6.61 9.65
C TYR A 123 -8.46 6.43 9.91
N ARG A 124 -8.86 5.61 10.90
CA ARG A 124 -10.28 5.51 11.30
C ARG A 124 -10.91 6.85 11.67
N LYS A 125 -10.14 7.77 12.27
CA LYS A 125 -10.61 9.12 12.60
C LYS A 125 -10.77 10.03 11.37
N GLN A 126 -9.94 9.85 10.34
CA GLN A 126 -9.98 10.65 9.11
C GLN A 126 -10.99 10.12 8.07
N GLY A 127 -11.51 8.90 8.26
CA GLY A 127 -12.42 8.23 7.33
C GLY A 127 -11.82 6.98 6.71
N SER A 128 -12.48 6.41 5.70
CA SER A 128 -12.00 5.16 5.07
C SER A 128 -10.63 5.37 4.39
N PRO A 129 -9.63 4.49 4.61
CA PRO A 129 -8.33 4.56 3.93
C PRO A 129 -8.44 4.56 2.39
N TRP A 130 -9.53 4.02 1.85
CA TRP A 130 -9.80 3.97 0.42
C TRP A 130 -10.20 5.30 -0.20
N TRP A 131 -10.61 6.28 0.61
CA TRP A 131 -11.21 7.54 0.16
C TRP A 131 -10.29 8.74 0.36
N ILE A 132 -9.13 8.53 0.95
CA ILE A 132 -8.19 9.61 1.22
C ILE A 132 -7.40 9.90 -0.05
N SER A 133 -7.75 11.02 -0.68
CA SER A 133 -7.11 11.49 -1.90
C SER A 133 -5.61 11.68 -1.68
N ALA A 134 -4.80 11.04 -2.53
CA ALA A 134 -3.35 11.28 -2.57
C ALA A 134 -3.01 12.73 -2.92
N LYS A 135 -3.97 13.50 -3.44
CA LYS A 135 -3.85 14.93 -3.81
C LYS A 135 -4.34 15.87 -2.69
N ARG A 136 -4.55 15.41 -1.46
CA ARG A 136 -4.93 16.29 -0.34
C ARG A 136 -3.89 17.40 -0.14
N GLU A 137 -4.35 18.58 0.29
CA GLU A 137 -3.43 19.63 0.71
C GLU A 137 -2.55 19.12 1.85
N ARG A 138 -1.23 19.22 1.66
CA ARG A 138 -0.25 18.80 2.65
C ARG A 138 0.38 20.03 3.28
N PRO A 139 0.51 20.08 4.61
CA PRO A 139 1.32 21.10 5.27
C PRO A 139 2.73 21.09 4.68
N TRP A 140 3.30 22.27 4.47
CA TRP A 140 4.70 22.35 4.09
C TRP A 140 5.56 21.80 5.25
N ALA A 141 6.35 20.76 4.99
CA ALA A 141 7.25 20.17 5.95
C ALA A 141 8.68 20.18 5.42
N HIS A 142 9.59 20.74 6.21
CA HIS A 142 11.02 20.67 5.92
C HIS A 142 11.50 19.22 6.13
N PRO A 143 12.32 18.65 5.24
CA PRO A 143 12.84 17.27 5.33
C PRO A 143 13.51 16.95 6.66
N GLY A 144 14.32 17.88 7.17
CA GLY A 144 14.93 17.75 8.51
C GLY A 144 13.91 17.68 9.65
N ASP A 145 12.74 18.31 9.50
CA ASP A 145 11.68 18.27 10.49
C ASP A 145 10.91 16.94 10.41
N ALA A 146 10.73 16.41 9.20
CA ALA A 146 10.16 15.08 8.97
C ALA A 146 11.04 13.98 9.58
N ILE A 147 12.36 14.04 9.38
CA ILE A 147 13.31 13.10 9.99
C ILE A 147 13.26 13.20 11.51
N ALA A 148 13.29 14.42 12.06
CA ALA A 148 13.20 14.62 13.51
C ALA A 148 11.92 13.98 14.10
N ARG A 149 10.75 14.18 13.46
CA ARG A 149 9.48 13.57 13.90
C ARG A 149 9.50 12.05 13.82
N LEU A 150 10.07 11.49 12.76
CA LEU A 150 10.22 10.03 12.62
C LEU A 150 11.19 9.44 13.64
N GLU A 151 12.21 10.19 14.05
CA GLU A 151 13.15 9.80 15.12
C GLU A 151 12.58 10.03 16.54
N GLY A 152 11.41 10.65 16.68
CA GLY A 152 10.82 10.98 17.98
C GLY A 152 11.32 12.31 18.58
N ARG A 153 12.12 13.08 17.83
CA ARG A 153 12.70 14.35 18.25
C ARG A 153 11.76 15.52 17.91
N GLU A 154 11.90 16.61 18.66
CA GLU A 154 11.25 17.87 18.29
C GLU A 154 11.97 18.50 17.10
N PRO A 155 11.24 18.84 16.02
CA PRO A 155 11.85 19.58 14.93
C PRO A 155 12.25 20.98 15.40
N PRO A 156 13.40 21.51 14.97
CA PRO A 156 13.80 22.88 15.30
C PRO A 156 12.74 23.86 14.76
N LEU A 157 12.43 24.90 15.54
CA LEU A 157 11.48 25.96 15.14
C LEU A 157 11.98 26.65 13.86
N ARG A 158 11.49 26.20 12.70
CA ARG A 158 11.70 26.88 11.41
C ARG A 158 10.47 27.73 11.11
N GLN A 159 10.69 29.02 10.86
CA GLN A 159 9.63 29.87 10.32
C GLN A 159 9.24 29.36 8.94
N ARG A 160 7.94 29.19 8.69
CA ARG A 160 7.45 28.90 7.33
C ARG A 160 7.99 29.99 6.40
N PRO A 161 8.57 29.64 5.24
CA PRO A 161 8.92 30.65 4.26
C PRO A 161 7.65 31.43 3.90
N LYS A 162 7.66 32.74 4.16
CA LYS A 162 6.63 33.65 3.65
C LYS A 162 6.88 33.75 2.15
N TRP A 163 5.99 33.16 1.36
CA TRP A 163 5.91 33.42 -0.07
C TRP A 163 5.17 34.74 -0.28
#